data_AF-A0A924WTZ8-F1
#
_entry.id   AF-A0A924WTZ8-F1
#
_cell.length_a   1.000
_cell.length_b   1.000
_cell.length_c   1.000
_cell.angle_alpha   90.00
_cell.angle_beta   90.00
_cell.angle_gamma   90.00
#
_symmetry.space_group_name_H-M   'P 1'
#
loop_
_entity.id
_entity.type
_entity.pdbx_description
1 polymer ?
#
loop_
_entity_poly.entity_id
_entity_poly.type
_entity_poly.pdbx_seq_one_letter_code
_entity_poly.pdbx_strand_id
1 'polypeptide(L)'
;LLTGAIVNARATAHAAAATGLPVTLLCAGTNDQIAMEDLLGCGAVLVRLAGAVPMNDEARIAMNLWHEASPNVELRLQQSRGGQNVINAGLSADIAFAAMIDRFPHACRVEDRDGVLAVRRVAGYDPIA
;
A
#
# COMPACT_ATOMS: atom_id res chain seq x y z
N LEU A 1 4.00 3.80 13.21
CA LEU A 1 3.28 2.99 12.21
C LEU A 1 2.79 3.90 11.08
N LEU A 2 3.02 3.56 9.82
CA LEU A 2 2.45 4.26 8.67
C LEU A 2 1.32 3.41 8.04
N THR A 3 0.35 4.05 7.40
CA THR A 3 -0.65 3.37 6.57
C THR A 3 -0.36 3.62 5.10
N GLY A 4 -0.16 2.55 4.33
CA GLY A 4 0.12 2.59 2.90
C GLY A 4 -0.94 1.87 2.09
N ALA A 5 -1.24 2.42 0.92
CA ALA A 5 -2.11 1.84 -0.08
C ALA A 5 -1.64 2.31 -1.48
N ILE A 6 -2.20 1.70 -2.54
CA ILE A 6 -1.93 2.09 -3.93
C ILE A 6 -2.18 3.59 -4.14
N VAL A 7 -3.22 4.13 -3.50
CA VAL A 7 -3.62 5.54 -3.60
C VAL A 7 -2.63 6.54 -2.99
N ASN A 8 -1.69 6.12 -2.16
CA ASN A 8 -0.69 7.00 -1.54
C ASN A 8 0.70 6.34 -1.47
N ALA A 9 1.00 5.44 -2.41
CA ALA A 9 2.17 4.57 -2.35
C ALA A 9 3.49 5.37 -2.31
N ARG A 10 3.61 6.42 -3.13
CA ARG A 10 4.78 7.32 -3.19
C ARG A 10 4.99 8.10 -1.93
N ALA A 11 3.94 8.71 -1.40
CA ALA A 11 4.05 9.46 -0.17
C ALA A 11 4.45 8.54 0.99
N THR A 12 3.87 7.34 1.05
CA THR A 12 4.21 6.32 2.06
C THR A 12 5.66 5.88 1.94
N ALA A 13 6.13 5.54 0.74
CA ALA A 13 7.51 5.14 0.48
C ALA A 13 8.50 6.24 0.91
N HIS A 14 8.25 7.48 0.51
CA HIS A 14 9.12 8.60 0.87
C HIS A 14 9.16 8.82 2.39
N ALA A 15 8.02 8.81 3.06
CA ALA A 15 7.96 8.95 4.52
C ALA A 15 8.66 7.79 5.25
N ALA A 16 8.57 6.56 4.73
CA ALA A 16 9.28 5.41 5.29
C ALA A 16 10.80 5.54 5.11
N ALA A 17 11.26 5.88 3.90
CA ALA A 17 12.68 6.07 3.60
C ALA A 17 13.31 7.20 4.42
N ALA A 18 12.58 8.31 4.61
CA ALA A 18 13.04 9.46 5.39
C ALA A 18 13.32 9.14 6.87
N THR A 19 12.81 8.02 7.39
CA THR A 19 13.14 7.60 8.77
C THR A 19 14.58 7.12 8.92
N GLY A 20 15.22 6.65 7.83
CA GLY A 20 16.54 6.01 7.89
C GLY A 20 16.56 4.69 8.68
N LEU A 21 15.40 4.14 9.01
CA LEU A 21 15.26 2.90 9.79
C LEU A 21 14.93 1.71 8.87
N PRO A 22 15.16 0.46 9.33
CA PRO A 22 14.62 -0.71 8.66
C PRO A 22 13.10 -0.60 8.49
N VAL A 23 12.61 -0.91 7.29
CA VAL A 23 11.20 -0.81 6.93
C VAL A 23 10.60 -2.21 6.81
N THR A 24 9.47 -2.44 7.47
CA THR A 24 8.64 -3.62 7.29
C THR A 24 7.29 -3.20 6.72
N LEU A 25 6.89 -3.79 5.61
CA LEU A 25 5.53 -3.66 5.09
C LEU A 25 4.72 -4.85 5.58
N LEU A 26 3.76 -4.58 6.45
CA LEU A 26 2.87 -5.58 7.02
C LEU A 26 1.57 -5.61 6.21
N CYS A 27 1.39 -6.65 5.41
CA CYS A 27 0.15 -6.88 4.68
C CYS A 27 -0.87 -7.54 5.66
N ALA A 28 -2.12 -7.06 5.70
CA ALA A 28 -3.10 -7.49 6.70
C ALA A 28 -3.59 -8.92 6.50
N GLY A 29 -3.63 -9.37 5.24
CA GLY A 29 -4.19 -10.64 4.84
C GLY A 29 -5.72 -10.63 4.86
N THR A 30 -6.30 -11.79 4.58
CA THR A 30 -7.74 -12.02 4.74
C THR A 30 -7.93 -13.42 5.30
N ASN A 31 -8.63 -13.53 6.44
CA ASN A 31 -8.86 -14.81 7.14
C ASN A 31 -7.59 -15.63 7.35
N ASP A 32 -6.54 -15.00 7.90
CA ASP A 32 -5.21 -15.61 8.17
C ASP A 32 -4.50 -16.21 6.95
N GLN A 33 -4.87 -15.76 5.76
CA GLN A 33 -4.28 -16.19 4.50
C GLN A 33 -3.75 -14.98 3.73
N ILE A 34 -2.75 -15.24 2.88
CA ILE A 34 -2.19 -14.24 1.96
C ILE A 34 -3.32 -13.61 1.14
N ALA A 35 -3.31 -12.28 1.06
CA ALA A 35 -4.22 -11.46 0.26
C ALA A 35 -3.43 -10.85 -0.90
N MET A 36 -3.80 -11.18 -2.14
CA MET A 36 -3.07 -10.71 -3.33
C MET A 36 -3.17 -9.19 -3.45
N GLU A 37 -4.33 -8.63 -3.14
CA GLU A 37 -4.61 -7.19 -3.06
C GLU A 37 -3.72 -6.45 -2.07
N ASP A 38 -3.42 -7.06 -0.93
CA ASP A 38 -2.51 -6.46 0.05
C ASP A 38 -1.07 -6.56 -0.44
N LEU A 39 -0.66 -7.69 -1.02
CA LEU A 39 0.67 -7.81 -1.63
C LEU A 39 0.85 -6.83 -2.79
N LEU A 40 -0.20 -6.54 -3.56
CA LEU A 40 -0.20 -5.50 -4.59
C LEU A 40 0.02 -4.11 -3.98
N GLY A 41 -0.68 -3.78 -2.89
CA GLY A 41 -0.45 -2.54 -2.15
C GLY A 41 0.96 -2.44 -1.57
N CYS A 42 1.45 -3.52 -0.97
CA CYS A 42 2.82 -3.64 -0.46
C CYS A 42 3.84 -3.44 -1.61
N GLY A 43 3.63 -4.09 -2.77
CA GLY A 43 4.45 -3.94 -3.97
C GLY A 43 4.47 -2.52 -4.52
N ALA A 44 3.32 -1.85 -4.55
CA ALA A 44 3.21 -0.46 -5.01
C ALA A 44 4.11 0.50 -4.23
N VAL A 45 4.20 0.32 -2.92
CA VAL A 45 5.10 1.09 -2.03
C VAL A 45 6.56 0.66 -2.23
N LEU A 46 6.83 -0.66 -2.27
CA LEU A 46 8.17 -1.21 -2.40
C LEU A 46 8.88 -0.77 -3.67
N VAL A 47 8.21 -0.72 -4.82
CA VAL A 47 8.85 -0.26 -6.08
C VAL A 47 9.29 1.20 -6.02
N ARG A 48 8.72 2.01 -5.12
CA ARG A 48 9.12 3.40 -4.89
C ARG A 48 10.19 3.54 -3.80
N LEU A 49 10.40 2.49 -3.00
CA LEU A 49 11.54 2.34 -2.08
C LEU A 49 12.76 1.69 -2.75
N ALA A 50 12.57 1.05 -3.92
CA ALA A 50 13.61 0.31 -4.61
C ALA A 50 14.84 1.20 -4.89
N GLY A 51 16.03 0.66 -4.60
CA GLY A 51 17.30 1.37 -4.74
C GLY A 51 17.67 2.25 -3.54
N ALA A 52 16.73 2.57 -2.64
CA ALA A 52 17.03 3.27 -1.39
C ALA A 52 17.36 2.30 -0.24
N VAL A 53 16.83 1.07 -0.29
CA VAL A 53 17.03 0.06 0.77
C VAL A 53 17.22 -1.36 0.20
N PRO A 54 17.95 -2.26 0.87
CA PRO A 54 18.03 -3.67 0.51
C PRO A 54 16.66 -4.38 0.58
N MET A 55 16.43 -5.35 -0.32
CA MET A 55 15.16 -6.10 -0.41
C MET A 55 15.36 -7.59 -0.15
N ASN A 56 14.52 -8.18 0.71
CA ASN A 56 14.39 -9.63 0.90
C ASN A 56 13.52 -10.27 -0.19
N ASP A 57 13.33 -11.59 -0.12
CA ASP A 57 12.61 -12.35 -1.15
C ASP A 57 11.12 -11.99 -1.19
N GLU A 58 10.49 -11.80 -0.04
CA GLU A 58 9.08 -11.39 0.04
C GLU A 58 8.85 -10.02 -0.61
N ALA A 59 9.76 -9.07 -0.39
CA ALA A 59 9.71 -7.78 -1.05
C ALA A 59 9.87 -7.91 -2.57
N ARG A 60 10.78 -8.77 -3.04
CA ARG A 60 10.97 -9.03 -4.48
C ARG A 60 9.74 -9.66 -5.12
N ILE A 61 9.08 -10.60 -4.44
CA ILE A 61 7.83 -11.21 -4.88
C ILE A 61 6.74 -10.14 -5.03
N ALA A 62 6.56 -9.29 -4.02
CA ALA A 62 5.56 -8.22 -4.06
C ALA A 62 5.85 -7.17 -5.16
N MET A 63 7.12 -6.79 -5.36
CA MET A 63 7.53 -5.89 -6.44
C MET A 63 7.24 -6.50 -7.82
N ASN A 64 7.58 -7.76 -8.04
CA ASN A 64 7.31 -8.45 -9.30
C ASN A 64 5.81 -8.55 -9.58
N LEU A 65 5.02 -8.91 -8.57
CA LEU A 65 3.55 -8.91 -8.67
C LEU A 65 3.02 -7.54 -9.05
N TRP A 66 3.52 -6.46 -8.43
CA TRP A 66 3.15 -5.10 -8.80
C TRP A 66 3.56 -4.75 -10.23
N HIS A 67 4.76 -5.10 -10.67
CA HIS A 67 5.21 -4.84 -12.03
C HIS A 67 4.32 -5.53 -13.07
N GLU A 68 3.93 -6.79 -12.85
CA GLU A 68 2.98 -7.52 -13.70
C GLU A 68 1.59 -6.87 -13.70
N ALA A 69 1.08 -6.52 -12.51
CA ALA A 69 -0.31 -6.12 -12.33
C ALA A 69 -0.59 -4.65 -12.61
N SER A 70 0.39 -3.76 -12.39
CA SER A 70 0.20 -2.31 -12.41
C SER A 70 -0.44 -1.74 -13.69
N PRO A 71 -0.18 -2.27 -14.91
CA PRO A 71 -0.88 -1.78 -16.11
C PRO A 71 -2.39 -2.00 -16.08
N ASN A 72 -2.88 -2.98 -15.32
CA ASN A 72 -4.29 -3.33 -15.18
C ASN A 72 -4.66 -3.55 -13.71
N VAL A 73 -4.16 -2.68 -12.81
CA VAL A 73 -4.24 -2.92 -11.36
C VAL A 73 -5.69 -3.06 -10.86
N GLU A 74 -6.62 -2.31 -11.43
CA GLU A 74 -8.05 -2.43 -11.08
C GLU A 74 -8.57 -3.84 -11.35
N LEU A 75 -8.33 -4.37 -12.56
CA LEU A 75 -8.72 -5.73 -12.93
C LEU A 75 -8.06 -6.77 -12.00
N ARG A 76 -6.80 -6.58 -11.64
CA ARG A 76 -6.09 -7.50 -10.74
C ARG A 76 -6.62 -7.45 -9.31
N LEU A 77 -7.05 -6.29 -8.84
CA LEU A 77 -7.80 -6.17 -7.59
C LEU A 77 -9.15 -6.88 -7.70
N GLN A 78 -9.91 -6.70 -8.78
CA GLN A 78 -11.19 -7.39 -9.01
C GLN A 78 -11.05 -8.92 -9.01
N GLN A 79 -9.94 -9.46 -9.52
CA GLN A 79 -9.64 -10.89 -9.56
C GLN A 79 -9.12 -11.46 -8.24
N SER A 80 -8.73 -10.60 -7.29
CA SER A 80 -8.25 -11.02 -5.98
C SER A 80 -9.40 -11.50 -5.09
N ARG A 81 -9.07 -12.27 -4.04
CA ARG A 81 -10.08 -12.75 -3.09
C ARG A 81 -10.76 -11.59 -2.35
N GLY A 82 -10.01 -10.61 -1.86
CA GLY A 82 -10.59 -9.43 -1.21
C GLY A 82 -11.43 -8.59 -2.17
N GLY A 83 -10.98 -8.40 -3.41
CA GLY A 83 -11.77 -7.72 -4.43
C GLY A 83 -13.08 -8.44 -4.75
N GLN A 84 -13.06 -9.77 -4.87
CA GLN A 84 -14.29 -10.53 -5.08
C GLN A 84 -15.25 -10.41 -3.89
N ASN A 85 -14.74 -10.35 -2.66
CA ASN A 85 -15.57 -10.09 -1.48
C ASN A 85 -16.24 -8.71 -1.55
N VAL A 86 -15.50 -7.67 -1.94
CA VAL A 86 -16.01 -6.30 -2.11
C VAL A 86 -17.07 -6.23 -3.21
N ILE A 87 -16.84 -6.89 -4.35
CA ILE A 87 -17.82 -7.00 -5.45
C ILE A 87 -19.09 -7.70 -4.98
N ASN A 88 -18.95 -8.83 -4.28
CA ASN A 88 -20.09 -9.60 -3.76
C ASN A 88 -20.90 -8.81 -2.71
N ALA A 89 -20.27 -7.86 -2.02
CA ALA A 89 -20.94 -6.93 -1.11
C ALA A 89 -21.63 -5.75 -1.82
N GLY A 90 -21.56 -5.66 -3.16
CA GLY A 90 -22.15 -4.58 -3.95
C GLY A 90 -21.32 -3.29 -3.98
N LEU A 91 -20.04 -3.36 -3.61
CA LEU A 91 -19.15 -2.20 -3.43
C LEU A 91 -18.10 -2.07 -4.55
N SER A 92 -18.41 -2.50 -5.77
CA SER A 92 -17.43 -2.54 -6.87
C SER A 92 -16.74 -1.19 -7.18
N ALA A 93 -17.43 -0.07 -6.93
CA ALA A 93 -16.86 1.27 -7.10
C ALA A 93 -15.64 1.53 -6.19
N ASP A 94 -15.58 0.88 -5.03
CA ASP A 94 -14.47 1.02 -4.08
C ASP A 94 -13.17 0.40 -4.63
N ILE A 95 -13.28 -0.61 -5.50
CA ILE A 95 -12.11 -1.19 -6.17
C ILE A 95 -11.51 -0.20 -7.15
N ALA A 96 -12.35 0.47 -7.96
CA ALA A 96 -11.89 1.50 -8.89
C ALA A 96 -11.20 2.65 -8.14
N PHE A 97 -11.73 3.05 -6.98
CA PHE A 97 -11.06 4.03 -6.12
C PHE A 97 -9.72 3.52 -5.58
N ALA A 98 -9.68 2.31 -5.03
CA ALA A 98 -8.47 1.70 -4.47
C ALA A 98 -7.36 1.51 -5.52
N ALA A 99 -7.74 1.34 -6.79
CA ALA A 99 -6.84 1.19 -7.93
C ALA A 99 -6.15 2.50 -8.36
N MET A 100 -6.60 3.68 -7.91
CA MET A 100 -6.06 4.96 -8.35
C MET A 100 -4.64 5.19 -7.83
N ILE A 101 -3.63 4.92 -8.66
CA ILE A 101 -2.21 5.01 -8.27
C ILE A 101 -1.84 6.44 -7.86
N ASP A 102 -1.26 6.58 -6.66
CA ASP A 102 -0.74 7.85 -6.11
C ASP A 102 -1.76 9.03 -6.16
N ARG A 103 -3.06 8.73 -6.07
CA ARG A 103 -4.13 9.74 -6.04
C ARG A 103 -3.94 10.80 -4.96
N PHE A 104 -3.43 10.41 -3.79
CA PHE A 104 -3.21 11.28 -2.65
C PHE A 104 -1.72 11.40 -2.33
N PRO A 105 -1.15 12.61 -2.38
CA PRO A 105 0.26 12.84 -2.07
C PRO A 105 0.47 12.93 -0.55
N HIS A 106 -0.07 12.00 0.23
CA HIS A 106 -0.10 12.10 1.69
C HIS A 106 0.28 10.78 2.36
N ALA A 107 1.38 10.80 3.09
CA ALA A 107 1.70 9.75 4.04
C ALA A 107 0.88 9.96 5.31
N CYS A 108 0.42 8.86 5.89
CA CYS A 108 -0.41 8.87 7.08
C CYS A 108 0.26 8.02 8.17
N ARG A 109 0.31 8.56 9.39
CA ARG A 109 0.82 7.91 10.59
C ARG A 109 -0.35 7.55 11.50
N VAL A 110 -0.30 6.34 12.06
CA VAL A 110 -1.21 5.92 13.13
C VAL A 110 -0.59 6.31 14.46
N GLU A 111 -1.37 6.97 15.29
CA GLU A 111 -1.06 7.35 16.66
C GLU A 111 -2.07 6.68 17.60
N ASP A 112 -1.59 6.08 18.69
CA ASP A 112 -2.44 5.63 19.79
C ASP A 112 -2.57 6.78 20.79
N ARG A 113 -3.80 7.12 21.14
CA ARG A 113 -4.14 8.10 22.17
C ARG A 113 -5.12 7.46 23.14
N ASP A 114 -4.58 6.95 24.24
CA ASP A 114 -5.35 6.35 25.33
C ASP A 114 -6.30 5.22 24.85
N GLY A 115 -5.81 4.36 23.95
CA GLY A 115 -6.56 3.23 23.40
C GLY A 115 -7.39 3.57 22.16
N VAL A 116 -7.33 4.81 21.68
CA VAL A 116 -7.96 5.25 20.42
C VAL A 116 -6.90 5.44 19.35
N LEU A 117 -7.01 4.66 18.27
CA LEU A 117 -6.15 4.83 17.10
C LEU A 117 -6.64 6.01 16.25
N ALA A 118 -5.78 7.00 16.07
CA ALA A 118 -6.00 8.14 15.20
C ALA A 118 -5.03 8.13 14.02
N VAL A 119 -5.52 8.46 12.82
CA VAL A 119 -4.68 8.62 11.63
C VAL A 119 -4.42 10.11 11.39
N ARG A 120 -3.14 10.48 11.29
CA ARG A 120 -2.72 11.85 10.99
C ARG A 120 -1.81 11.88 9.78
N ARG A 121 -1.93 12.94 8.98
CA ARG A 121 -0.97 13.20 7.90
C ARG A 121 0.42 13.45 8.50
N VAL A 122 1.45 12.88 7.89
CA VAL A 122 2.85 13.21 8.19
C VAL A 122 3.15 14.60 7.65
N ALA A 123 3.63 15.50 8.50
CA ALA A 123 4.02 16.85 8.11
C ALA A 123 5.29 16.82 7.24
N GLY A 124 5.39 17.73 6.27
CA GLY A 124 6.63 17.97 5.52
C GLY A 124 6.88 17.07 4.29
N TYR A 125 5.91 16.28 3.84
CA TYR A 125 6.00 15.64 2.53
C TYR A 125 5.52 16.60 1.43
N ASP A 126 6.44 17.06 0.59
CA ASP A 126 6.16 17.79 -0.64
C ASP A 126 6.34 16.82 -1.84
N PRO A 127 5.29 16.53 -2.62
CA PRO A 127 5.38 15.61 -3.76
C PRO A 127 6.26 16.13 -4.92
N ILE A 128 6.74 17.37 -4.86
CA ILE A 128 7.53 18.04 -5.90
C ILE A 128 9.01 18.22 -5.48
N ALA A 129 9.35 17.99 -4.21
CA ALA A 129 10.72 18.04 -3.70
C ALA A 129 11.49 16.73 -4.00
#